data_AF-A0A2S2PQH9-F1
#
_entry.id   AF-A0A2S2PQH9-F1
#
_cell.length_a   1.000
_cell.length_b   1.000
_cell.length_c   1.000
_cell.angle_alpha   90.00
_cell.angle_beta   90.00
_cell.angle_gamma   90.00
#
_symmetry.space_group_name_H-M   'P 1'
#
loop_
_entity.id
_entity.type
_entity.pdbx_description
1 polymer ?
#
loop_
_entity_poly.entity_id
_entity_poly.type
_entity_poly.pdbx_seq_one_letter_code
_entity_poly.pdbx_strand_id
1 'polypeptide(L)'
;MVFLKKSSVLILPHQKSIRNWTSSIDGEPGFLREVLDSLSKLDDIDKHCNLTFDSMSIKKQILWGVKEGKFIGFCDLGNELDLEGTETLATEALVFMLVSLNGKWKLPIGYFFLNKITAVTQAELVKTALTLTDNAGLTVWGITCDGAYSNLATMKILGCEFENKKYDDIKCWFNHPVNNSKVYFIPDACHNLILAGADWPGVLMCRSTPGRLNIWAAGPPRRGPMNIN
;
A
#
# COMPACT_ATOMS: atom_id res chain seq x y z
N MET A 1 -2.73 19.31 21.22
CA MET A 1 -3.55 18.99 22.41
C MET A 1 -3.05 19.64 23.71
N VAL A 2 -1.74 19.71 23.98
CA VAL A 2 -1.20 20.31 25.22
C VAL A 2 -1.48 21.81 25.35
N PHE A 3 -1.44 22.56 24.25
CA PHE A 3 -1.63 24.01 24.24
C PHE A 3 -3.04 24.44 24.69
N LEU A 4 -4.09 23.75 24.22
CA LEU A 4 -5.49 24.05 24.57
C LEU A 4 -5.86 23.74 26.02
N LYS A 5 -5.14 22.82 26.67
CA LYS A 5 -5.31 22.54 28.10
C LYS A 5 -4.79 23.70 28.96
N LYS A 6 -3.83 24.47 28.44
CA LYS A 6 -3.18 25.59 29.15
C LYS A 6 -3.99 26.88 29.08
N SER A 7 -4.82 27.04 28.04
CA SER A 7 -5.71 28.19 27.86
C SER A 7 -7.06 28.08 28.59
N SER A 8 -7.30 27.01 29.36
CA SER A 8 -8.49 26.78 30.22
C SER A 8 -9.86 26.91 29.53
N VAL A 9 -9.90 26.88 28.19
CA VAL A 9 -11.15 26.98 27.42
C VAL A 9 -11.92 25.65 27.42
N LEU A 10 -11.22 24.53 27.59
CA LEU A 10 -11.79 23.17 27.56
C LEU A 10 -11.25 22.31 28.71
N ILE A 11 -12.14 21.62 29.41
CA ILE A 11 -11.78 20.61 30.42
C ILE A 11 -11.43 19.32 29.68
N LEU A 12 -10.14 19.07 29.49
CA LEU A 12 -9.64 17.86 28.83
C LEU A 12 -9.07 16.87 29.86
N PRO A 13 -9.27 15.56 29.66
CA PRO A 13 -8.72 14.53 30.55
C PRO A 13 -7.19 14.61 30.63
N HIS A 14 -6.62 13.99 31.66
CA HIS A 14 -5.18 13.89 31.77
C HIS A 14 -4.60 13.01 30.65
N GLN A 15 -3.39 13.32 30.18
CA GLN A 15 -2.72 12.53 29.13
C GLN A 15 -2.61 11.05 29.51
N LYS A 16 -2.39 10.78 30.80
CA LYS A 16 -2.39 9.43 31.37
C LYS A 16 -3.74 8.71 31.21
N SER A 17 -4.86 9.42 31.40
CA SER A 17 -6.20 8.86 31.21
C SER A 17 -6.42 8.50 29.73
N ILE A 18 -6.05 9.39 28.81
CA ILE A 18 -6.14 9.12 27.36
C ILE A 18 -5.28 7.90 26.99
N ARG A 19 -4.03 7.84 27.45
CA ARG A 19 -3.12 6.71 27.18
C ARG A 19 -3.65 5.39 27.74
N ASN A 20 -4.32 5.43 28.89
CA ASN A 20 -4.96 4.25 29.47
C ASN A 20 -6.15 3.79 28.62
N TRP A 21 -7.01 4.73 28.18
CA TRP A 21 -8.14 4.41 27.30
C TRP A 21 -7.69 3.86 25.95
N THR A 22 -6.64 4.42 25.34
CA THR A 22 -6.12 3.90 24.07
C THR A 22 -5.40 2.57 24.22
N SER A 23 -4.99 2.19 25.43
CA SER A 23 -4.26 0.95 25.66
C SER A 23 -5.12 -0.28 25.92
N SER A 24 -6.45 -0.12 25.95
CA SER A 24 -7.37 -1.26 25.99
C SER A 24 -7.68 -1.81 24.61
N ILE A 25 -7.27 -1.12 23.55
CA ILE A 25 -7.49 -1.55 22.16
C ILE A 25 -6.30 -2.40 21.75
N ASP A 26 -6.59 -3.59 21.23
CA ASP A 26 -5.56 -4.51 20.78
C ASP A 26 -5.00 -4.02 19.44
N GLY A 27 -3.69 -3.82 19.39
CA GLY A 27 -2.97 -3.24 18.26
C GLY A 27 -1.88 -4.18 17.78
N GLU A 28 -2.18 -5.47 17.74
CA GLU A 28 -1.25 -6.49 17.27
C GLU A 28 -1.19 -6.49 15.73
N PRO A 29 -0.03 -6.82 15.13
CA PRO A 29 0.10 -6.98 13.69
C PRO A 29 -0.85 -8.04 13.14
N GLY A 30 -1.33 -7.82 11.92
CA GLY A 30 -2.31 -8.68 11.28
C GLY A 30 -3.48 -7.89 10.68
N PHE A 31 -4.50 -8.65 10.26
CA PHE A 31 -5.77 -8.08 9.82
C PHE A 31 -6.64 -7.70 11.02
N LEU A 32 -7.09 -6.44 11.04
CA LEU A 32 -7.89 -5.84 12.10
C LEU A 32 -9.35 -6.26 11.95
N ARG A 33 -9.75 -7.30 12.69
CA ARG A 33 -11.12 -7.82 12.69
C ARG A 33 -12.15 -6.79 13.12
N GLU A 34 -11.81 -5.92 14.07
CA GLU A 34 -12.69 -4.84 14.56
C GLU A 34 -13.07 -3.85 13.45
N VAL A 35 -12.10 -3.55 12.57
CA VAL A 35 -12.33 -2.66 11.43
C VAL A 35 -13.23 -3.34 10.41
N LEU A 36 -12.98 -4.62 10.10
CA LEU A 36 -13.81 -5.39 9.17
C LEU A 36 -15.25 -5.55 9.68
N ASP A 37 -15.45 -5.79 10.98
CA ASP A 37 -16.79 -5.85 11.59
C ASP A 37 -17.51 -4.50 11.51
N SER A 38 -16.79 -3.40 11.71
CA SER A 38 -17.35 -2.05 11.56
C SER A 38 -17.75 -1.75 10.12
N LEU A 39 -16.96 -2.22 9.15
CA LEU A 39 -17.25 -2.07 7.72
C LEU A 39 -18.45 -2.92 7.25
N SER A 40 -18.69 -4.07 7.88
CA SER A 40 -19.85 -4.92 7.54
C SER A 40 -21.20 -4.24 7.78
N LYS A 41 -21.23 -3.26 8.70
CA LYS A 41 -22.42 -2.51 9.13
C LYS A 41 -22.74 -1.29 8.24
N LEU A 42 -21.92 -1.03 7.22
CA LEU A 42 -22.17 0.07 6.28
C LEU A 42 -23.35 -0.23 5.37
N ASP A 43 -23.91 0.81 4.77
CA ASP A 43 -24.92 0.68 3.72
C ASP A 43 -24.30 0.08 2.45
N ASP A 44 -25.09 -0.67 1.69
CA ASP A 44 -24.61 -1.40 0.50
C ASP A 44 -23.95 -0.49 -0.55
N ILE A 45 -24.40 0.76 -0.65
CA ILE A 45 -23.84 1.76 -1.57
C ILE A 45 -22.36 2.06 -1.24
N ASP A 46 -22.02 2.05 0.05
CA ASP A 46 -20.69 2.40 0.57
C ASP A 46 -19.75 1.19 0.69
N LYS A 47 -20.24 -0.02 0.38
CA LYS A 47 -19.48 -1.28 0.39
C LYS A 47 -18.61 -1.48 -0.85
N HIS A 48 -18.71 -0.60 -1.84
CA HIS A 48 -17.81 -0.59 -3.00
C HIS A 48 -16.51 0.13 -2.66
N CYS A 49 -15.39 -0.59 -2.76
CA CYS A 49 -14.09 -0.08 -2.34
C CYS A 49 -12.94 -0.50 -3.27
N ASN A 50 -11.81 0.16 -3.07
CA ASN A 50 -10.51 -0.14 -3.67
C ASN A 50 -9.55 -0.53 -2.55
N LEU A 51 -8.75 -1.58 -2.78
CA LEU A 51 -7.73 -2.02 -1.85
C LEU A 51 -6.40 -1.35 -2.21
N THR A 52 -5.89 -0.52 -1.31
CA THR A 52 -4.57 0.09 -1.48
C THR A 52 -3.61 -0.52 -0.47
N PHE A 53 -2.41 -0.88 -0.92
CA PHE A 53 -1.35 -1.28 0.01
C PHE A 53 -0.04 -0.59 -0.35
N ASP A 54 0.76 -0.34 0.67
CA ASP A 54 2.07 0.29 0.53
C ASP A 54 3.03 -0.19 1.62
N SER A 55 4.32 -0.24 1.30
CA SER A 55 5.37 -0.63 2.23
C SER A 55 6.18 0.59 2.69
N MET A 56 6.39 0.69 4.00
CA MET A 56 7.14 1.79 4.61
C MET A 56 8.37 1.25 5.31
N SER A 57 9.54 1.84 5.05
CA SER A 57 10.76 1.49 5.78
C SER A 57 10.66 1.94 7.24
N ILE A 58 10.96 1.02 8.16
CA ILE A 58 10.98 1.25 9.60
C ILE A 58 12.40 1.10 10.15
N LYS A 59 12.67 1.76 11.28
CA LYS A 59 13.95 1.63 11.97
C LYS A 59 14.02 0.28 12.67
N LYS A 60 15.07 -0.50 12.36
CA LYS A 60 15.41 -1.73 13.08
C LYS A 60 15.65 -1.42 14.56
N GLN A 61 14.74 -1.86 15.42
CA GLN A 61 14.86 -1.68 16.86
C GLN A 61 14.01 -2.72 17.60
N ILE A 62 14.58 -3.34 18.62
CA ILE A 62 13.86 -4.20 19.54
C ILE A 62 13.42 -3.36 20.74
N LEU A 63 12.15 -3.44 21.09
CA LEU A 63 11.55 -2.80 22.26
C LEU A 63 10.91 -3.84 23.15
N TRP A 64 11.06 -3.69 24.46
CA TRP A 64 10.33 -4.52 25.41
C TRP A 64 8.95 -3.90 25.69
N GLY A 65 7.90 -4.58 25.25
CA GLY A 65 6.52 -4.23 25.56
C GLY A 65 6.19 -4.63 26.98
N VAL A 66 6.25 -3.69 27.93
CA VAL A 66 5.96 -3.95 29.36
C VAL A 66 4.53 -4.46 29.58
N LYS A 67 3.60 -4.13 28.68
CA LYS A 67 2.18 -4.51 28.78
C LYS A 67 1.89 -5.92 28.27
N GLU A 68 2.35 -6.25 27.06
CA GLU A 68 2.18 -7.61 26.53
C GLU A 68 3.21 -8.61 27.08
N GLY A 69 4.30 -8.13 27.68
CA GLY A 69 5.40 -8.97 28.15
C GLY A 69 6.18 -9.61 27.00
N LYS A 70 6.24 -8.94 25.84
CA LYS A 70 6.84 -9.45 24.60
C LYS A 70 7.89 -8.48 24.05
N PHE A 71 8.83 -9.03 23.28
CA PHE A 71 9.74 -8.22 22.48
C PHE A 71 9.06 -7.83 21.16
N ILE A 72 9.00 -6.52 20.90
CA ILE A 72 8.45 -5.91 19.69
C ILE A 72 9.62 -5.51 18.79
N GLY A 73 9.50 -5.73 17.48
CA GLY A 73 10.52 -5.33 16.48
C GLY A 73 11.00 -6.45 15.56
N PHE A 74 10.47 -7.65 15.75
CA PHE A 74 10.67 -8.78 14.84
C PHE A 74 9.66 -8.78 13.70
N CYS A 75 9.91 -9.58 12.67
CA CYS A 75 8.94 -9.80 11.61
C CYS A 75 7.71 -10.50 12.17
N ASP A 76 6.54 -9.99 11.81
CA ASP A 76 5.25 -10.49 12.24
C ASP A 76 4.26 -10.42 11.07
N LEU A 77 3.85 -11.60 10.61
CA LEU A 77 2.88 -11.82 9.53
C LEU A 77 1.45 -12.03 10.06
N GLY A 78 1.22 -11.86 11.36
CA GLY A 78 -0.02 -12.21 12.03
C GLY A 78 -0.07 -13.70 12.42
N ASN A 79 -0.81 -13.96 13.50
CA ASN A 79 -0.88 -15.15 14.37
C ASN A 79 -0.98 -16.58 13.76
N GLU A 80 -0.77 -16.83 12.47
CA GLU A 80 -0.89 -18.18 11.87
C GLU A 80 0.23 -18.56 10.89
N LEU A 81 1.22 -17.71 10.67
CA LEU A 81 2.36 -18.00 9.80
C LEU A 81 3.67 -17.84 10.57
N ASP A 82 3.97 -18.80 11.45
CA ASP A 82 5.33 -19.05 11.95
C ASP A 82 6.19 -19.56 10.78
N LEU A 83 6.49 -18.70 9.82
CA LEU A 83 7.52 -18.95 8.84
C LEU A 83 8.87 -18.84 9.56
N GLU A 84 9.75 -19.82 9.35
CA GLU A 84 11.09 -19.90 9.91
C GLU A 84 11.82 -18.53 9.83
N GLY A 85 11.87 -17.80 10.95
CA GLY A 85 12.41 -16.44 10.95
C GLY A 85 11.92 -15.51 12.06
N THR A 86 11.28 -16.02 13.11
CA THR A 86 10.71 -15.28 14.25
C THR A 86 11.72 -14.39 15.00
N GLU A 87 13.02 -14.55 14.76
CA GLU A 87 14.09 -13.72 15.33
C GLU A 87 14.63 -12.65 14.35
N THR A 88 14.07 -12.55 13.15
CA THR A 88 14.55 -11.57 12.16
C THR A 88 13.97 -10.19 12.45
N LEU A 89 14.84 -9.18 12.50
CA LEU A 89 14.43 -7.79 12.70
C LEU A 89 13.64 -7.27 11.49
N ALA A 90 12.47 -6.69 11.77
CA ALA A 90 11.67 -6.05 10.74
C ALA A 90 12.36 -4.79 10.20
N THR A 91 12.29 -4.60 8.89
CA THR A 91 12.86 -3.45 8.18
C THR A 91 11.80 -2.61 7.51
N GLU A 92 10.65 -3.20 7.25
CA GLU A 92 9.53 -2.61 6.52
C GLU A 92 8.24 -2.95 7.24
N ALA A 93 7.26 -2.04 7.14
CA ALA A 93 5.88 -2.26 7.55
C ALA A 93 5.00 -2.21 6.30
N LEU A 94 4.33 -3.30 5.99
CA LEU A 94 3.33 -3.36 4.91
C LEU A 94 1.97 -3.02 5.49
N VAL A 95 1.29 -2.03 4.93
CA VAL A 95 -0.04 -1.61 5.39
C VAL A 95 -1.06 -1.81 4.28
N PHE A 96 -2.19 -2.41 4.64
CA PHE A 96 -3.36 -2.55 3.78
C PHE A 96 -4.44 -1.57 4.21
N MET A 97 -4.99 -0.83 3.26
CA MET A 97 -6.01 0.18 3.45
C MET A 97 -7.13 -0.01 2.45
N LEU A 98 -8.37 0.08 2.92
CA LEU A 98 -9.54 0.17 2.05
C LEU A 98 -9.95 1.62 1.88
N VAL A 99 -10.25 1.98 0.64
CA VAL A 99 -10.74 3.30 0.25
C VAL A 99 -12.10 3.11 -0.42
N SER A 100 -13.13 3.78 0.09
CA SER A 100 -14.45 3.73 -0.55
C SER A 100 -14.43 4.42 -1.90
N LEU A 101 -15.18 3.87 -2.86
CA LEU A 101 -15.37 4.50 -4.17
C LEU A 101 -16.53 5.49 -4.15
N ASN A 102 -17.62 5.14 -3.47
CA ASN A 102 -18.83 5.96 -3.38
C ASN A 102 -18.88 6.78 -2.09
N GLY A 103 -18.39 6.21 -1.00
CA GLY A 103 -18.39 6.83 0.32
C GLY A 103 -17.16 7.72 0.56
N LYS A 104 -17.13 8.36 1.73
CA LYS A 104 -16.03 9.24 2.18
C LYS A 104 -15.21 8.64 3.32
N TRP A 105 -14.95 7.33 3.25
CA TRP A 105 -14.18 6.64 4.27
C TRP A 105 -12.93 5.99 3.68
N LYS A 106 -11.88 5.95 4.51
CA LYS A 106 -10.63 5.25 4.26
C LYS A 106 -10.15 4.66 5.57
N LEU A 107 -9.93 3.36 5.61
CA LEU A 107 -9.60 2.66 6.86
C LEU A 107 -8.48 1.64 6.63
N PRO A 108 -7.43 1.64 7.46
CA PRO A 108 -6.45 0.56 7.45
C PRO A 108 -7.11 -0.72 7.93
N ILE A 109 -7.01 -1.79 7.13
CA ILE A 109 -7.58 -3.10 7.46
C ILE A 109 -6.55 -4.05 8.06
N GLY A 110 -5.27 -3.74 7.96
CA GLY A 110 -4.22 -4.56 8.55
C GLY A 110 -2.84 -4.02 8.25
N TYR A 111 -1.88 -4.46 9.05
CA TYR A 111 -0.47 -4.16 8.85
C TYR A 111 0.41 -5.31 9.31
N PHE A 112 1.57 -5.42 8.69
CA PHE A 112 2.50 -6.53 8.88
C PHE A 112 3.92 -6.00 8.96
N PHE A 113 4.74 -6.62 9.82
CA PHE A 113 6.15 -6.27 9.96
C PHE A 113 7.02 -7.28 9.25
N LEU A 114 7.87 -6.82 8.33
CA LEU A 114 8.58 -7.69 7.41
C LEU A 114 10.02 -7.26 7.22
N ASN A 115 10.85 -8.22 6.82
CA ASN A 115 12.21 -8.01 6.37
C ASN A 115 12.30 -8.46 4.91
N LYS A 116 12.26 -7.50 3.99
CA LYS A 116 12.22 -7.72 2.54
C LYS A 116 11.08 -8.66 2.11
N ILE A 117 9.94 -8.09 1.77
CA ILE A 117 8.80 -8.89 1.35
C ILE A 117 9.07 -9.64 0.04
N THR A 118 8.72 -10.93 0.01
CA THR A 118 8.73 -11.72 -1.23
C THR A 118 7.40 -11.54 -1.96
N ALA A 119 7.44 -11.53 -3.30
CA ALA A 119 6.24 -11.37 -4.12
C ALA A 119 5.19 -12.47 -3.89
N VAL A 120 5.63 -13.68 -3.53
CA VAL A 120 4.73 -14.82 -3.22
C VAL A 120 3.97 -14.55 -1.92
N THR A 121 4.67 -14.23 -0.83
CA THR A 121 4.05 -13.91 0.46
C THR A 121 3.12 -12.71 0.34
N GLN A 122 3.52 -11.68 -0.41
CA GLN A 122 2.66 -10.52 -0.64
C GLN A 122 1.39 -10.89 -1.42
N ALA A 123 1.48 -11.77 -2.41
CA ALA A 123 0.32 -12.24 -3.17
C ALA A 123 -0.64 -13.02 -2.28
N GLU A 124 -0.12 -13.82 -1.35
CA GLU A 124 -0.92 -14.53 -0.35
C GLU A 124 -1.63 -13.57 0.60
N LEU A 125 -0.91 -12.56 1.13
CA LEU A 125 -1.53 -11.52 1.97
C LEU A 125 -2.63 -10.76 1.23
N VAL A 126 -2.43 -10.43 -0.05
CA VAL A 126 -3.45 -9.80 -0.90
C VAL A 126 -4.66 -10.72 -1.06
N LYS A 127 -4.48 -12.01 -1.34
CA LYS A 127 -5.58 -12.98 -1.43
C LYS A 127 -6.34 -13.11 -0.12
N THR A 128 -5.64 -13.13 1.01
CA THR A 128 -6.26 -13.17 2.35
C THR A 128 -7.06 -11.89 2.61
N ALA A 129 -6.51 -10.72 2.28
CA ALA A 129 -7.22 -9.45 2.41
C ALA A 129 -8.54 -9.47 1.60
N LEU A 130 -8.48 -9.90 0.34
CA LEU A 130 -9.65 -10.02 -0.53
C LEU A 130 -10.72 -10.97 0.03
N THR A 131 -10.30 -12.15 0.50
CA THR A 131 -11.21 -13.11 1.13
C THR A 131 -11.87 -12.54 2.40
N LEU A 132 -11.11 -11.85 3.24
CA LEU A 132 -11.64 -11.22 4.46
C LEU A 132 -12.61 -10.09 4.15
N THR A 133 -12.36 -9.31 3.10
CA THR A 133 -13.26 -8.23 2.69
C THR A 133 -14.57 -8.76 2.09
N ASP A 134 -14.49 -9.84 1.31
CA ASP A 134 -15.67 -10.50 0.73
C ASP A 134 -16.54 -11.12 1.83
N ASN A 135 -15.92 -11.76 2.84
CA ASN A 135 -16.62 -12.26 4.02
C ASN A 135 -17.32 -11.15 4.83
N ALA A 136 -16.79 -9.92 4.80
CA ALA A 136 -17.42 -8.75 5.42
C ALA A 136 -18.53 -8.12 4.53
N GLY A 137 -18.78 -8.66 3.34
CA GLY A 137 -19.78 -8.17 2.39
C GLY A 137 -19.30 -6.98 1.55
N LEU A 138 -17.99 -6.68 1.52
CA LEU A 138 -17.41 -5.60 0.75
C LEU A 138 -17.08 -6.04 -0.68
N THR A 139 -17.27 -5.16 -1.64
CA THR A 139 -16.91 -5.41 -3.05
C THR A 139 -15.66 -4.63 -3.42
N VAL A 140 -14.54 -5.33 -3.54
CA VAL A 140 -13.26 -4.75 -3.97
C VAL A 140 -13.17 -4.78 -5.50
N TRP A 141 -13.14 -3.60 -6.13
CA TRP A 141 -13.07 -3.49 -7.59
C TRP A 141 -11.64 -3.43 -8.13
N GLY A 142 -10.71 -2.92 -7.33
CA GLY A 142 -9.35 -2.72 -7.77
C GLY A 142 -8.34 -2.77 -6.64
N ILE A 143 -7.09 -2.89 -7.06
CA ILE A 143 -5.93 -2.82 -6.19
C ILE A 143 -5.01 -1.71 -6.65
N THR A 144 -4.60 -0.87 -5.71
CA THR A 144 -3.62 0.20 -5.92
C THR A 144 -2.37 -0.05 -5.11
N CYS A 145 -1.22 0.01 -5.78
CA CYS A 145 0.09 0.04 -5.14
C CYS A 145 1.07 0.83 -6.00
N ASP A 146 2.26 1.07 -5.45
CA ASP A 146 3.34 1.72 -6.19
C ASP A 146 3.81 0.85 -7.38
N GLY A 147 4.57 1.47 -8.29
CA GLY A 147 5.16 0.80 -9.45
C GLY A 147 6.42 -0.01 -9.14
N ALA A 148 6.70 -0.38 -7.88
CA ALA A 148 7.91 -1.11 -7.54
C ALA A 148 7.97 -2.49 -8.25
N TYR A 149 9.17 -2.94 -8.57
CA TYR A 149 9.38 -4.23 -9.25
C TYR A 149 8.79 -5.42 -8.47
N SER A 150 8.91 -5.41 -7.15
CA SER A 150 8.31 -6.42 -6.26
C SER A 150 6.79 -6.46 -6.40
N ASN A 151 6.14 -5.30 -6.41
CA ASN A 151 4.68 -5.18 -6.53
C ASN A 151 4.18 -5.64 -7.91
N LEU A 152 4.91 -5.31 -8.98
CA LEU A 152 4.61 -5.84 -10.31
C LEU A 152 4.77 -7.37 -10.39
N ALA A 153 5.79 -7.93 -9.74
CA ALA A 153 5.96 -9.38 -9.64
C ALA A 153 4.81 -10.04 -8.87
N THR A 154 4.33 -9.42 -7.79
CA THR A 154 3.15 -9.85 -7.05
C THR A 154 1.91 -9.88 -7.94
N MET A 155 1.68 -8.82 -8.73
CA MET A 155 0.54 -8.76 -9.67
C MET A 155 0.62 -9.84 -10.76
N LYS A 156 1.83 -10.18 -11.23
CA LYS A 156 2.03 -11.30 -12.17
C LYS A 156 1.62 -12.64 -11.55
N ILE A 157 2.00 -12.89 -10.30
CA ILE A 157 1.63 -14.11 -9.55
C ILE A 157 0.10 -14.20 -9.37
N LEU A 158 -0.57 -13.05 -9.21
CA LEU A 158 -2.04 -13.00 -9.11
C LEU A 158 -2.74 -13.26 -10.45
N GLY A 159 -2.05 -13.12 -11.59
CA GLY A 159 -2.59 -13.42 -12.92
C GLY A 159 -2.69 -12.23 -13.88
N CYS A 160 -2.04 -11.11 -13.56
CA CYS A 160 -1.85 -9.99 -14.48
C CYS A 160 -0.69 -10.27 -15.45
N GLU A 161 -0.84 -9.87 -16.70
CA GLU A 161 0.19 -10.05 -17.74
C GLU A 161 0.60 -8.69 -18.31
N PHE A 162 1.88 -8.32 -18.10
CA PHE A 162 2.43 -7.03 -18.50
C PHE A 162 3.49 -7.13 -19.61
N GLU A 163 3.99 -8.33 -19.92
CA GLU A 163 5.19 -8.54 -20.76
C GLU A 163 4.89 -8.81 -22.23
N ASN A 164 3.64 -8.69 -22.66
CA ASN A 164 3.27 -8.98 -24.04
C ASN A 164 3.77 -7.86 -24.99
N LYS A 165 4.38 -8.27 -26.10
CA LYS A 165 4.96 -7.36 -27.12
C LYS A 165 3.92 -6.50 -27.84
N LYS A 166 2.64 -6.82 -27.69
CA LYS A 166 1.51 -6.07 -28.24
C LYS A 166 0.73 -5.45 -27.09
N TYR A 167 0.43 -4.17 -27.21
CA TYR A 167 -0.36 -3.42 -26.23
C TYR A 167 -1.76 -4.00 -26.02
N ASP A 168 -2.33 -4.66 -27.03
CA ASP A 168 -3.67 -5.26 -26.98
C ASP A 168 -3.76 -6.49 -26.07
N ASP A 169 -2.62 -7.13 -25.76
CA ASP A 169 -2.54 -8.35 -24.97
C ASP A 169 -2.20 -8.07 -23.49
N ILE A 170 -2.21 -6.81 -23.06
CA ILE A 170 -1.93 -6.44 -21.67
C ILE A 170 -3.16 -6.75 -20.81
N LYS A 171 -2.98 -7.59 -19.80
CA LYS A 171 -4.03 -7.99 -18.87
C LYS A 171 -3.76 -7.41 -17.48
N CYS A 172 -4.39 -6.27 -17.18
CA CYS A 172 -4.29 -5.60 -15.87
C CYS A 172 -5.40 -6.01 -14.90
N TRP A 173 -5.85 -7.26 -14.93
CA TRP A 173 -6.89 -7.75 -14.03
C TRP A 173 -6.71 -9.23 -13.75
N PHE A 174 -7.20 -9.66 -12.59
CA PHE A 174 -7.26 -11.06 -12.19
C PHE A 174 -8.62 -11.36 -11.55
N ASN A 175 -8.91 -12.64 -11.35
CA ASN A 175 -10.17 -13.04 -10.74
C ASN A 175 -10.04 -13.06 -9.22
N HIS A 176 -11.04 -12.52 -8.55
CA HIS A 176 -11.16 -12.56 -7.10
C HIS A 176 -11.17 -14.01 -6.59
N PRO A 177 -10.45 -14.34 -5.50
CA PRO A 177 -10.27 -15.72 -5.04
C PRO A 177 -11.58 -16.43 -4.66
N VAL A 178 -12.60 -15.69 -4.19
CA VAL A 178 -13.89 -16.24 -3.73
C VAL A 178 -14.98 -16.15 -4.82
N ASN A 179 -15.37 -14.92 -5.20
CA ASN A 179 -16.49 -14.67 -6.08
C ASN A 179 -16.16 -14.68 -7.60
N ASN A 180 -14.89 -14.89 -7.98
CA ASN A 180 -14.40 -14.89 -9.36
C ASN A 180 -14.71 -13.60 -10.17
N SER A 181 -15.04 -12.50 -9.49
CA SER A 181 -15.21 -11.17 -10.09
C SER A 181 -13.88 -10.60 -10.52
N LYS A 182 -13.89 -9.66 -11.47
CA LYS A 182 -12.67 -9.03 -11.97
C LYS A 182 -12.18 -7.98 -10.97
N VAL A 183 -10.94 -8.14 -10.53
CA VAL A 183 -10.20 -7.15 -9.73
C VAL A 183 -9.15 -6.51 -10.62
N TYR A 184 -9.22 -5.18 -10.76
CA TYR A 184 -8.33 -4.42 -11.63
C TYR A 184 -7.08 -3.95 -10.90
N PHE A 185 -5.93 -4.06 -11.55
CA PHE A 185 -4.69 -3.45 -11.06
C PHE A 185 -4.59 -2.00 -11.55
N ILE A 186 -4.47 -1.08 -10.60
CA ILE A 186 -4.37 0.37 -10.85
C ILE A 186 -3.06 0.86 -10.23
N PRO A 187 -1.99 1.06 -11.00
CA PRO A 187 -0.73 1.55 -10.45
C PRO A 187 -0.88 3.01 -10.01
N ASP A 188 -0.17 3.42 -8.96
CA ASP A 188 -0.21 4.81 -8.49
C ASP A 188 0.38 5.77 -9.54
N ALA A 189 -0.49 6.62 -10.08
CA ALA A 189 -0.14 7.62 -11.07
C ALA A 189 0.89 8.64 -10.56
N CYS A 190 0.85 9.03 -9.28
CA CYS A 190 1.73 10.06 -8.74
C CYS A 190 3.18 9.56 -8.71
N HIS A 191 3.39 8.36 -8.18
CA HIS A 191 4.71 7.72 -8.17
C HIS A 191 5.25 7.54 -9.59
N ASN A 192 4.41 7.06 -10.52
CA ASN A 192 4.81 6.87 -11.92
C ASN A 192 5.13 8.17 -12.65
N LEU A 193 4.41 9.26 -12.35
CA LEU A 193 4.69 10.58 -12.95
C LEU A 193 6.03 11.15 -12.46
N ILE A 194 6.33 10.98 -11.16
CA ILE A 194 7.61 11.39 -10.58
C ILE A 194 8.75 10.60 -11.21
N LEU A 195 8.60 9.28 -11.36
CA LEU A 195 9.59 8.42 -12.03
C LEU A 195 9.82 8.87 -13.48
N ALA A 196 8.75 9.06 -14.26
CA ALA A 196 8.85 9.55 -15.63
C ALA A 196 9.52 10.93 -15.73
N GLY A 197 9.28 11.81 -14.75
CA GLY A 197 9.92 13.11 -14.64
C GLY A 197 11.39 13.05 -14.24
N ALA A 198 11.79 12.07 -13.41
CA ALA A 198 13.18 11.83 -13.03
C ALA A 198 14.01 11.21 -14.17
N ASP A 199 13.38 10.39 -15.02
CA ASP A 199 13.97 9.82 -16.23
C ASP A 199 14.05 10.86 -17.37
N TRP A 200 13.22 11.90 -17.34
CA TRP A 200 13.15 12.94 -18.38
C TRP A 200 14.50 13.61 -18.75
N PRO A 201 15.40 13.93 -17.80
CA PRO A 201 16.70 14.54 -18.13
C PRO A 201 17.70 13.56 -18.77
N GLY A 202 17.46 12.24 -18.69
CA GLY A 202 18.38 11.19 -19.15
C GLY A 202 17.86 10.30 -20.28
N VAL A 203 16.56 10.33 -20.58
CA VAL A 203 15.91 9.43 -21.54
C VAL A 203 15.67 10.13 -22.88
N LEU A 204 16.20 9.53 -23.95
CA LEU A 204 15.74 9.78 -25.31
C LEU A 204 14.30 9.30 -25.44
N MET A 205 13.34 10.22 -25.48
CA MET A 205 11.94 9.85 -25.64
C MET A 205 11.68 9.59 -27.14
N CYS A 206 11.66 8.32 -27.54
CA CYS A 206 11.25 7.90 -28.88
C CYS A 206 9.74 7.86 -28.97
N ARG A 207 9.12 8.93 -29.51
CA ARG A 207 7.69 8.91 -29.84
C ARG A 207 7.55 8.30 -31.23
N SER A 208 6.98 7.10 -31.29
CA SER A 208 6.56 6.46 -32.53
C SER A 208 5.20 7.05 -32.93
N THR A 209 5.20 7.86 -33.99
CA THR A 209 4.00 8.06 -34.83
C THR A 209 4.07 7.06 -35.99
N PRO A 210 2.94 6.56 -36.53
CA PRO A 210 2.98 5.59 -37.63
C PRO A 210 3.81 6.17 -38.79
N GLY A 211 4.97 5.55 -39.07
CA GLY A 211 5.88 5.98 -40.14
C GLY A 211 6.93 7.06 -39.80
N ARG A 212 7.02 7.56 -38.55
CA ARG A 212 8.08 8.50 -38.15
C ARG A 212 8.51 8.31 -36.70
N LEU A 213 9.80 8.01 -36.50
CA LEU A 213 10.45 7.99 -35.18
C LEU A 213 10.92 9.41 -34.86
N ASN A 214 10.25 10.08 -33.92
CA ASN A 214 10.68 11.38 -33.44
C ASN A 214 11.47 11.19 -32.13
N ILE A 215 12.76 11.47 -32.20
CA ILE A 215 13.69 11.38 -31.07
C ILE A 215 13.82 12.78 -30.47
N TRP A 216 13.36 12.97 -29.24
CA TRP A 216 13.58 14.21 -28.49
C TRP A 216 14.65 13.97 -27.43
N ALA A 217 15.75 14.72 -27.51
CA ALA A 217 16.75 14.80 -26.44
C ALA A 217 16.46 16.05 -25.60
N ALA A 218 16.05 15.86 -24.35
CA ALA A 218 15.95 16.97 -23.39
C ALA A 218 17.37 17.35 -22.91
N GLY A 219 18.07 18.19 -23.65
CA GLY A 219 19.33 18.79 -23.20
C GLY A 219 19.09 19.96 -22.24
N PRO A 220 20.03 20.27 -21.31
CA PRO A 220 19.92 21.44 -20.44
C PRO A 220 19.87 22.73 -21.28
N PRO A 221 19.28 23.83 -20.76
CA PRO A 221 19.13 25.06 -21.51
C PRO A 221 20.52 25.59 -21.90
N ARG A 222 20.82 25.62 -23.21
CA ARG A 222 22.05 26.22 -23.73
C ARG A 222 22.06 27.69 -23.32
N ARG A 223 23.00 28.08 -22.45
CA ARG A 223 23.40 29.50 -22.29
C ARG A 223 23.84 30.01 -23.67
N GLY A 224 23.50 31.27 -23.93
CA GLY A 224 23.46 31.91 -25.25
C GLY A 224 24.72 31.86 -26.12
N PRO A 225 24.63 32.40 -27.35
CA PRO A 225 25.69 32.28 -28.33
C PRO A 225 26.94 33.04 -27.89
N MET A 226 28.07 32.33 -27.80
CA MET A 226 29.39 32.93 -27.66
C MET A 226 29.95 33.07 -29.08
N ASN A 227 29.83 34.28 -29.65
CA ASN A 227 30.56 34.67 -30.85
C ASN A 227 32.05 34.70 -30.53
N ILE A 228 32.84 34.02 -31.36
CA ILE A 228 34.28 34.20 -31.40
C ILE A 228 34.65 34.23 -32.88
N ASN A 229 35.28 35.35 -33.28
CA ASN A 229 35.81 35.62 -34.62
C ASN A 229 36.87 34.60 -35.04
#